data_AF-A0A7X9TNU1-F1
#
_entry.id   AF-A0A7X9TNU1-F1
#
_cell.length_a   1.000
_cell.length_b   1.000
_cell.length_c   1.000
_cell.angle_alpha   90.00
_cell.angle_beta   90.00
_cell.angle_gamma   90.00
#
_symmetry.space_group_name_H-M   'P 1'
#
loop_
_entity.id
_entity.type
_entity.pdbx_description
1 polymer ?
#
loop_
_entity_poly.entity_id
_entity_poly.type
_entity_poly.pdbx_seq_one_letter_code
_entity_poly.pdbx_strand_id
1 'polypeptide(L)' 'MRAIIAMLLMLSTYAYAGCGNISDSDQRAYCEAKTSGQSCGNIRDNDLRASCSAEMNGQSCGNISDNDQRAYCNAKVNG' A
#
# COMPACT_ATOMS: atom_id res chain seq x y z
N MET A 1 -40.53 2.31 5.81
CA MET A 1 -39.52 2.68 6.83
C MET A 1 -38.77 1.48 7.43
N ARG A 2 -39.43 0.36 7.81
CA ARG A 2 -38.73 -0.81 8.39
C ARG A 2 -37.75 -1.53 7.43
N ALA A 3 -38.09 -1.62 6.15
CA ALA A 3 -37.25 -2.30 5.15
C ALA A 3 -35.93 -1.56 4.83
N ILE A 4 -35.93 -0.23 4.94
CA ILE A 4 -34.74 0.60 4.68
C ILE A 4 -33.69 0.41 5.80
N ILE A 5 -34.15 0.31 7.05
CA ILE A 5 -33.29 0.05 8.21
C ILE A 5 -32.65 -1.34 8.11
N ALA A 6 -33.40 -2.35 7.68
CA ALA A 6 -32.88 -3.70 7.46
C ALA A 6 -31.82 -3.75 6.33
N MET A 7 -31.99 -2.95 5.28
CA MET A 7 -31.05 -2.90 4.16
C MET A 7 -29.73 -2.20 4.55
N LEU A 8 -29.77 -1.18 5.41
CA LEU A 8 -28.57 -0.49 5.92
C LEU A 8 -27.72 -1.37 6.85
N LEU A 9 -28.33 -2.31 7.58
CA LEU A 9 -27.61 -3.25 8.45
C LEU A 9 -26.82 -4.32 7.68
N MET A 10 -27.07 -4.49 6.38
CA MET A 10 -26.34 -5.45 5.53
C MET A 10 -25.07 -4.85 4.91
N LEU A 11 -24.84 -3.53 5.04
CA LEU A 11 -23.64 -2.85 4.56
C LEU A 11 -22.54 -2.75 5.65
N SER A 12 -22.74 -3.28 6.85
CA SER A 12 -21.90 -2.95 8.02
C SER A 12 -20.70 -3.88 8.25
N THR A 13 -20.42 -4.85 7.37
CA THR A 13 -19.31 -5.81 7.57
C THR A 13 -18.35 -5.85 6.39
N TYR A 14 -17.77 -4.70 6.04
CA TYR A 14 -16.50 -4.71 5.29
C TYR A 14 -15.40 -5.09 6.29
N ALA A 15 -14.96 -6.34 6.28
CA ALA A 15 -13.83 -6.76 7.09
C ALA A 15 -12.58 -5.99 6.63
N TYR A 16 -12.11 -5.04 7.45
CA TYR A 16 -10.84 -4.36 7.22
C TYR A 16 -9.71 -5.38 7.46
N ALA A 17 -9.23 -5.99 6.38
CA ALA A 17 -8.04 -6.82 6.44
C ALA A 17 -6.82 -5.90 6.57
N GLY A 18 -6.32 -5.74 7.79
CA GLY A 18 -5.06 -5.04 8.04
C GLY A 18 -3.84 -5.83 7.54
N CYS A 19 -2.69 -5.16 7.48
CA CYS A 19 -1.43 -5.71 6.98
C CYS A 19 -0.80 -6.79 7.89
N GLY A 20 -1.33 -7.00 9.10
CA GLY A 20 -0.72 -7.85 10.13
C GLY A 20 -0.58 -9.34 9.78
N ASN A 21 -1.35 -9.84 8.79
CA ASN A 21 -1.24 -11.23 8.34
C ASN A 21 -0.15 -11.45 7.26
N ILE A 22 0.53 -10.38 6.81
CA ILE A 22 1.60 -10.48 5.83
C ILE A 22 2.86 -10.97 6.54
N SER A 23 3.33 -12.18 6.22
CA SER A 23 4.51 -12.78 6.87
C SER A 23 5.80 -12.05 6.52
N ASP A 24 5.94 -11.63 5.26
CA ASP A 24 7.08 -10.86 4.78
C ASP A 24 7.09 -9.47 5.42
N SER A 25 8.18 -9.11 6.11
CA SER A 25 8.24 -7.85 6.87
C SER A 25 8.24 -6.62 5.97
N ASP A 26 8.86 -6.72 4.80
CA ASP A 26 9.04 -5.59 3.90
C ASP A 26 7.72 -5.31 3.15
N GLN A 27 7.02 -6.36 2.72
CA GLN A 27 5.66 -6.25 2.18
C GLN A 27 4.67 -5.79 3.23
N ARG A 28 4.80 -6.24 4.49
CA ARG A 28 3.95 -5.76 5.59
C ARG A 28 4.18 -4.27 5.82
N ALA A 29 5.43 -3.83 5.91
CA ALA A 29 5.76 -2.41 6.06
C ALA A 29 5.29 -1.56 4.88
N TYR A 30 5.43 -2.06 3.65
CA TYR A 30 4.89 -1.41 2.45
C TYR A 30 3.36 -1.26 2.53
N CYS A 31 2.65 -2.33 2.92
CA CYS A 31 1.22 -2.29 3.13
C CYS A 31 0.84 -1.26 4.21
N GLU A 32 1.49 -1.29 5.37
CA GLU A 32 1.22 -0.37 6.48
C GLU A 32 1.50 1.08 6.11
N ALA A 33 2.53 1.33 5.30
CA ALA A 33 2.79 2.66 4.74
C ALA A 33 1.61 3.15 3.91
N LYS A 34 1.08 2.31 3.01
CA LYS A 34 -0.04 2.68 2.13
C LYS A 34 -1.38 2.80 2.85
N THR A 35 -1.68 1.93 3.80
CA THR A 35 -3.00 1.88 4.44
C THR A 35 -3.09 2.75 5.69
N SER A 36 -1.96 2.99 6.36
CA SER A 36 -1.92 3.63 7.68
C SER A 36 -0.98 4.84 7.73
N GLY A 37 -0.36 5.22 6.60
CA GLY A 37 0.54 6.37 6.52
C GLY A 37 1.86 6.17 7.27
N GLN A 38 2.23 4.92 7.57
CA GLN A 38 3.53 4.63 8.18
C GLN A 38 4.70 4.98 7.24
N SER A 39 5.89 5.15 7.83
CA SER A 39 7.10 5.43 7.06
C SER A 39 7.56 4.20 6.26
N CYS A 40 7.98 4.42 5.01
CA CYS A 40 8.67 3.44 4.18
C CYS A 40 10.05 3.02 4.74
N GLY A 41 10.57 3.72 5.77
CA GLY A 41 11.89 3.47 6.35
C GLY A 41 12.08 2.09 6.98
N ASN A 42 10.98 1.41 7.33
CA ASN A 42 11.02 0.06 7.90
C ASN A 42 11.26 -1.05 6.85
N ILE A 43 11.17 -0.71 5.56
CA ILE A 43 11.41 -1.64 4.45
C ILE A 43 12.92 -1.82 4.28
N ARG A 44 13.42 -3.05 4.38
CA ARG A 44 14.85 -3.36 4.26
C ARG A 44 15.28 -3.44 2.81
N ASP A 45 14.46 -4.03 1.95
CA ASP A 45 14.67 -4.03 0.51
C ASP A 45 14.71 -2.60 -0.05
N ASN A 46 15.83 -2.24 -0.68
CA ASN A 46 16.08 -0.88 -1.13
C ASN A 46 15.14 -0.47 -2.28
N ASP A 47 14.85 -1.40 -3.18
CA ASP A 47 14.06 -1.15 -4.38
C ASP A 47 12.56 -1.03 -4.04
N LEU A 48 12.07 -1.87 -3.12
CA LEU A 48 10.74 -1.75 -2.56
C LEU A 48 10.60 -0.50 -1.70
N ARG A 49 11.64 -0.12 -0.93
CA ARG A 49 11.63 1.14 -0.17
C ARG A 49 11.59 2.35 -1.09
N ALA A 50 12.39 2.36 -2.16
CA ALA A 50 12.36 3.41 -3.16
C ALA A 50 10.99 3.50 -3.85
N SER A 51 10.39 2.36 -4.19
CA SER A 51 9.02 2.28 -4.74
C SER A 51 7.99 2.88 -3.78
N CYS A 52 8.04 2.50 -2.50
CA CYS A 52 7.17 3.02 -1.45
C CYS A 52 7.31 4.55 -1.33
N SER A 53 8.53 5.05 -1.23
CA SER A 53 8.76 6.48 -1.07
C SER A 53 8.32 7.29 -2.29
N ALA A 54 8.48 6.73 -3.50
CA ALA A 54 7.98 7.34 -4.73
C ALA A 54 6.45 7.43 -4.75
N GLU A 55 5.75 6.33 -4.44
CA GLU A 55 4.28 6.30 -4.38
C GLU A 55 3.70 7.21 -3.30
N MET A 56 4.34 7.29 -2.13
CA MET A 56 3.80 8.02 -0.97
C MET A 56 4.17 9.51 -0.95
N ASN A 57 5.38 9.86 -1.42
CA ASN A 57 5.94 11.21 -1.27
C ASN A 57 6.26 11.88 -2.62
N GLY A 58 5.88 11.28 -3.74
CA GLY A 58 6.19 11.79 -5.08
C GLY A 58 7.69 11.81 -5.40
N GLN A 59 8.48 10.99 -4.71
CA GLN A 59 9.90 10.84 -5.02
C GLN A 59 10.11 10.10 -6.36
N SER A 60 11.30 10.23 -6.93
CA SER A 60 11.64 9.54 -8.18
C SER A 60 11.82 8.03 -7.97
N CYS A 61 11.29 7.23 -8.89
CA CYS A 61 11.55 5.79 -9.00
C CYS A 61 12.99 5.47 -9.46
N GLY A 62 13.82 6.48 -9.74
CA GLY A 62 15.19 6.32 -10.30
C GLY A 62 16.17 5.55 -9.40
N ASN A 63 15.90 5.45 -8.10
CA ASN A 63 16.74 4.72 -7.16
C ASN A 63 16.47 3.20 -7.13
N ILE A 64 15.48 2.73 -7.89
CA ILE A 64 15.17 1.30 -8.01
C ILE A 64 16.15 0.68 -9.00
N SER A 65 16.91 -0.31 -8.55
CA SER A 65 17.92 -0.99 -9.36
C SER A 65 17.29 -1.95 -10.37
N ASP A 66 16.25 -2.68 -9.97
CA ASP A 66 15.49 -3.56 -10.85
C ASP A 66 14.72 -2.78 -11.92
N ASN A 67 14.92 -3.15 -13.18
CA ASN A 67 14.36 -2.41 -14.31
C ASN A 67 12.83 -2.54 -14.39
N ASP A 68 12.29 -3.72 -14.12
CA ASP A 68 10.86 -4.00 -14.23
C ASP A 68 10.11 -3.36 -13.07
N GLN A 69 10.66 -3.44 -11.86
CA GLN A 69 10.13 -2.76 -10.69
C GLN A 69 10.18 -1.24 -10.86
N ARG A 70 11.24 -0.69 -11.46
CA ARG A 70 11.34 0.74 -11.76
C ARG A 70 10.29 1.17 -12.77
N ALA A 71 10.10 0.40 -13.84
CA ALA A 71 9.06 0.66 -14.83
C ALA A 71 7.66 0.61 -14.21
N TYR A 72 7.41 -0.39 -13.36
CA TYR A 72 6.15 -0.53 -12.63
C TYR A 72 5.89 0.63 -11.65
N CYS A 73 6.91 1.06 -10.92
CA CYS A 73 6.83 2.25 -10.05
C CYS A 73 6.48 3.50 -10.87
N ASN A 74 7.17 3.74 -11.98
CA ASN A 74 6.87 4.89 -12.84
C ASN A 74 5.44 4.85 -13.38
N ALA A 75 4.93 3.68 -13.75
CA ALA A 75 3.55 3.53 -14.21
C ALA A 75 2.53 3.87 -13.11
N LYS A 76 2.80 3.51 -11.85
CA LYS A 76 1.92 3.86 -10.71
C LYS A 76 1.95 5.33 -10.33
N VAL A 77 3.12 5.97 -10.43
CA VAL A 77 3.29 7.37 -9.99
C VAL A 77 2.82 8.35 -11.07
N ASN A 78 2.91 7.98 -12.35
CA ASN A 78 2.55 8.85 -13.47
C ASN A 78 1.20 8.49 -14.15
N GLY A 79 0.58 7.36 -13.78
CA GLY A 79 -0.71 6.91 -14.30
C GLY A 79 -1.87 7.35 -13.41
#